data_AF-A0A1G1HGH8-F1
#
_entry.id   AF-A0A1G1HGH8-F1
#
_cell.length_a   1.000
_cell.length_b   1.000
_cell.length_c   1.000
_cell.angle_alpha   90.00
_cell.angle_beta   90.00
_cell.angle_gamma   90.00
#
_symmetry.space_group_name_H-M   'P 1'
#
loop_
_entity.id
_entity.type
_entity.pdbx_description
1 polymer ?
#
loop_
_entity_poly.entity_id
_entity_poly.type
_entity_poly.pdbx_seq_one_letter_code
_entity_poly.pdbx_strand_id
1 'polypeptide(L)'
;MGHLHEVKKVYRDLRRQIDTTPAGLPEGPAVYDILKTLFSEEDAALAARLPIVPTGINTLARRFKENKDTLKLKLDRMADKGLVFDTENPRTGEAFYMLPPPVAGFFEFAMMRVRADVSQKDLARHFHDYMEGDDAFAKGIFGGETVIGRTLVDENAIDAGDIPSVMDYERSTELVRQSKGGSITLCYCRHKAGHLGTACDKPVETCISLSTAAEHLIRHNFARKASKEELLDLLSKSRELGLVQICDNVQHKPSFICNCCGCCCMMLRGINRYGLPHAVKTSNFIASVDGSACAGCGRCARACHIGAISLVPVPFPRRGKYALYA
;
A
#
# COMPACT_ATOMS: atom_id res chain seq x y z
N MET A 1 17.76 23.61 -9.70
CA MET A 1 18.39 23.36 -8.38
C MET A 1 18.12 24.46 -7.33
N GLY A 2 17.37 25.55 -7.62
CA GLY A 2 17.12 26.64 -6.65
C GLY A 2 16.13 26.35 -5.52
N HIS A 3 15.18 25.41 -5.69
CA HIS A 3 14.12 25.15 -4.70
C HIS A 3 14.58 24.46 -3.41
N LEU A 4 15.75 23.82 -3.39
CA LEU A 4 16.23 23.13 -2.20
C LEU A 4 16.78 24.10 -1.14
N HIS A 5 17.32 25.26 -1.52
CA HIS A 5 17.96 26.19 -0.60
C HIS A 5 17.01 26.87 0.40
N GLU A 6 15.71 26.95 0.10
CA GLU A 6 14.69 27.57 0.97
C GLU A 6 14.02 26.57 1.94
N VAL A 7 14.40 25.29 1.91
CA VAL A 7 13.81 24.29 2.80
C VAL A 7 14.36 24.45 4.23
N LYS A 8 13.47 24.81 5.17
CA LYS A 8 13.79 24.89 6.61
C LYS A 8 14.44 23.59 7.10
N LYS A 9 15.43 23.74 7.98
CA LYS A 9 16.22 22.62 8.54
C LYS A 9 15.36 21.50 9.12
N VAL A 10 14.24 21.84 9.77
CA VAL A 10 13.36 20.86 10.42
C VAL A 10 12.80 19.81 9.44
N TYR A 11 12.44 20.21 8.23
CA TYR A 11 11.94 19.28 7.22
C TYR A 11 13.05 18.41 6.61
N ARG A 12 14.27 18.93 6.52
CA ARG A 12 15.45 18.15 6.14
C ARG A 12 15.80 17.10 7.20
N ASP A 13 15.71 17.46 8.48
CA ASP A 13 15.91 16.55 9.60
C ASP A 13 14.84 15.45 9.59
N LEU A 14 13.57 15.80 9.38
CA LEU A 14 12.47 14.85 9.25
C LEU A 14 12.70 13.88 8.08
N ARG A 15 13.01 14.39 6.89
CA ARG A 15 13.30 13.55 5.71
C ARG A 15 14.41 12.56 6.03
N ARG A 16 15.52 13.02 6.63
CA ARG A 16 16.64 12.16 7.01
C ARG A 16 16.24 11.08 8.00
N GLN A 17 15.38 11.39 8.96
CA GLN A 17 14.86 10.40 9.91
C GLN A 17 14.00 9.34 9.20
N ILE A 18 13.08 9.75 8.32
CA ILE A 18 12.24 8.81 7.55
C ILE A 18 13.11 7.96 6.61
N ASP A 19 14.16 8.54 6.04
CA ASP A 19 15.10 7.85 5.15
C ASP A 19 15.90 6.73 5.84
N THR A 20 15.90 6.67 7.19
CA THR A 20 16.46 5.53 7.93
C THR A 20 15.58 4.29 7.94
N THR A 21 14.33 4.40 7.48
CA THR A 21 13.43 3.24 7.34
C THR A 21 13.88 2.35 6.18
N PRO A 22 13.57 1.04 6.19
CA PRO A 22 13.98 0.13 5.10
C PRO A 22 13.51 0.56 3.70
N ALA A 23 12.37 1.26 3.61
CA ALA A 23 11.88 1.80 2.35
C ALA A 23 12.69 3.02 1.87
N GLY A 24 13.30 3.77 2.80
CA GLY A 24 13.95 5.05 2.49
C GLY A 24 12.95 6.12 2.03
N LEU A 25 13.44 7.34 1.85
CA LEU A 25 12.66 8.46 1.33
C LEU A 25 13.57 9.34 0.47
N PRO A 26 13.92 8.95 -0.78
CA PRO A 26 14.85 9.68 -1.65
C PRO A 26 14.61 11.20 -1.68
N GLU A 27 15.68 12.00 -1.63
CA GLU A 27 15.59 13.46 -1.60
C GLU A 27 15.17 14.02 -2.97
N GLY A 28 14.28 15.00 -2.96
CA GLY A 28 13.81 15.73 -4.14
C GLY A 28 12.96 16.95 -3.73
N PRO A 29 12.66 17.89 -4.64
CA PRO A 29 11.84 19.05 -4.30
C PRO A 29 10.42 18.65 -3.84
N ALA A 30 9.78 17.71 -4.55
CA ALA A 30 8.41 17.30 -4.28
C ALA A 30 8.23 16.64 -2.89
N VAL A 31 9.25 15.95 -2.35
CA VAL A 31 9.13 15.37 -1.01
C VAL A 31 9.00 16.45 0.06
N TYR A 32 9.66 17.59 -0.10
CA TYR A 32 9.53 18.68 0.86
C TYR A 32 8.17 19.35 0.81
N ASP A 33 7.52 19.38 -0.35
CA ASP A 33 6.14 19.87 -0.48
C ASP A 33 5.14 18.91 0.19
N ILE A 34 5.36 17.59 0.05
CA ILE A 34 4.61 16.58 0.81
C ILE A 34 4.77 16.81 2.32
N LEU A 35 6.02 16.92 2.80
CA LEU A 35 6.29 17.06 4.23
C LEU A 35 5.72 18.37 4.80
N LYS A 36 5.80 19.49 4.07
CA LYS A 36 5.20 20.77 4.49
C LYS A 36 3.67 20.73 4.51
N THR A 37 3.07 20.00 3.57
CA THR A 37 1.61 19.84 3.51
C THR A 37 1.09 19.02 4.70
N LEU A 38 1.84 17.99 5.11
CA LEU A 38 1.39 17.05 6.14
C LEU A 38 1.84 17.42 7.56
N PHE A 39 3.03 18.01 7.71
CA PHE A 39 3.64 18.29 9.00
C PHE A 39 3.72 19.80 9.25
N SER A 40 3.16 20.25 10.37
CA SER A 40 3.56 21.53 10.95
C SER A 40 5.04 21.48 11.36
N GLU A 41 5.67 22.64 11.56
CA GLU A 41 7.06 22.69 12.00
C GLU A 41 7.28 22.01 13.37
N GLU A 42 6.29 22.11 14.27
CA GLU A 42 6.29 21.41 15.56
C GLU A 42 6.22 19.89 15.36
N ASP A 43 5.25 19.42 14.55
CA ASP A 43 5.08 17.99 14.25
C ASP A 43 6.35 17.43 13.58
N ALA A 44 6.96 18.18 12.66
CA ALA A 44 8.18 17.78 11.96
C ALA A 44 9.39 17.68 12.91
N ALA A 45 9.55 18.63 13.84
CA ALA A 45 10.63 18.60 14.82
C ALA A 45 10.51 17.41 15.78
N LEU A 46 9.28 17.04 16.16
CA LEU A 46 9.02 15.88 16.99
C LEU A 46 9.25 14.57 16.22
N ALA A 47 8.68 14.46 15.02
CA ALA A 47 8.81 13.28 14.15
C ALA A 47 10.28 12.99 13.76
N ALA A 48 11.09 14.03 13.52
CA ALA A 48 12.52 13.89 13.20
C ALA A 48 13.34 13.20 14.30
N ARG A 49 12.81 13.10 15.52
CA ARG A 49 13.46 12.46 16.68
C ARG A 49 12.76 11.18 17.14
N LEU A 50 11.63 10.85 16.52
CA LEU A 50 10.80 9.71 16.87
C LEU A 50 11.43 8.42 16.32
N PRO A 51 11.50 7.33 17.09
CA PRO A 51 12.04 6.06 16.61
C PRO A 51 11.15 5.43 15.53
N ILE A 52 11.77 4.71 14.61
CA ILE A 52 11.11 3.91 13.56
C ILE A 52 10.67 2.51 14.07
N VAL A 53 10.77 2.28 15.38
CA VAL A 53 10.35 1.05 16.06
C VAL A 53 9.36 1.41 17.17
N PRO A 54 8.33 0.59 17.43
CA PRO A 54 7.36 0.84 18.49
C PRO A 54 8.05 1.06 19.84
N THR A 55 7.86 2.24 20.41
CA THR A 55 8.49 2.62 21.68
C THR A 55 7.45 3.14 22.66
N GLY A 56 7.44 2.60 23.88
CA GLY A 56 6.47 2.94 24.92
C GLY A 56 6.57 4.40 25.36
N ILE A 57 5.42 4.99 25.69
CA ILE A 57 5.30 6.41 26.05
C ILE A 57 6.21 6.82 27.21
N ASN A 58 6.43 5.94 28.19
CA ASN A 58 7.33 6.21 29.32
C ASN A 58 8.79 6.38 28.89
N THR A 59 9.25 5.57 27.93
CA THR A 59 10.59 5.67 27.36
C THR A 59 10.73 6.92 26.50
N LEU A 60 9.70 7.25 25.70
CA LEU A 60 9.69 8.47 24.92
C LEU A 60 9.73 9.71 25.81
N ALA A 61 8.92 9.78 26.87
CA ALA A 61 8.91 10.91 27.82
C ALA A 61 10.31 11.18 28.40
N ARG A 62 11.04 10.12 28.80
CA ARG A 62 12.44 10.24 29.27
C ARG A 62 13.39 10.73 28.17
N ARG A 63 13.26 10.19 26.94
CA ARG A 63 14.10 10.56 25.79
C ARG A 63 13.87 12.01 25.36
N PHE A 64 12.63 12.46 25.37
CA PHE A 64 12.25 13.82 25.00
C PHE A 64 12.42 14.83 26.14
N LYS A 65 12.61 14.35 27.38
CA LYS A 65 12.66 15.17 28.61
C LYS A 65 11.38 16.03 28.75
N GLU A 66 10.24 15.41 28.45
CA GLU A 66 8.93 16.06 28.47
C GLU A 66 7.98 15.28 29.39
N ASN A 67 6.96 15.97 29.93
CA ASN A 67 5.90 15.31 30.69
C ASN A 67 5.20 14.26 29.82
N LYS A 68 4.97 13.08 30.39
CA LYS A 68 4.38 11.92 29.71
C LYS A 68 3.02 12.24 29.08
N ASP A 69 2.14 12.89 29.83
CA ASP A 69 0.75 13.13 29.40
C ASP A 69 0.71 14.22 28.32
N THR A 70 1.53 15.26 28.44
CA THR A 70 1.70 16.28 27.38
C THR A 70 2.24 15.68 26.08
N LEU A 71 3.28 14.84 26.18
CA LEU A 71 3.86 14.17 25.02
C LEU A 71 2.86 13.21 24.37
N LYS A 72 2.09 12.47 25.18
CA LYS A 72 1.04 11.57 24.70
C LYS A 72 0.01 12.33 23.87
N LEU A 73 -0.50 13.46 24.37
CA LEU A 73 -1.47 14.29 23.64
C LEU A 73 -0.93 14.77 22.28
N LYS A 74 0.35 15.16 22.22
CA LYS A 74 0.99 15.56 20.95
C LYS A 74 1.08 14.39 19.97
N LEU A 75 1.51 13.22 20.45
CA LEU A 75 1.64 12.03 19.62
C LEU A 75 0.29 11.48 19.16
N ASP A 76 -0.73 11.50 20.02
CA ASP A 76 -2.11 11.13 19.66
C ASP A 76 -2.65 12.05 18.56
N ARG A 77 -2.46 13.38 18.68
CA ARG A 77 -2.82 14.35 17.63
C ARG A 77 -2.09 14.07 16.32
N MET A 78 -0.82 13.69 16.37
CA MET A 78 -0.06 13.31 15.18
C MET A 78 -0.56 11.99 14.58
N ALA A 79 -0.98 11.04 15.42
CA ALA A 79 -1.58 9.79 14.99
C ALA A 79 -2.95 10.03 14.31
N ASP A 80 -3.80 10.93 14.84
CA ASP A 80 -5.05 11.38 14.18
C ASP A 80 -4.81 12.02 12.80
N LYS A 81 -3.65 12.64 12.59
CA LYS A 81 -3.24 13.19 11.29
C LYS A 81 -2.67 12.12 10.35
N GLY A 82 -2.30 10.95 10.86
CA GLY A 82 -1.66 9.86 10.13
C GLY A 82 -0.14 9.99 10.02
N LEU A 83 0.48 10.79 10.90
CA LEU A 83 1.92 11.09 10.91
C LEU A 83 2.71 10.19 11.86
N VAL A 84 2.02 9.55 12.80
CA VAL A 84 2.57 8.63 13.80
C VAL A 84 1.72 7.38 13.81
N PHE A 85 2.36 6.21 13.90
CA PHE A 85 1.67 4.96 14.14
C PHE A 85 1.70 4.67 15.64
N ASP A 86 0.54 4.33 16.19
CA ASP A 86 0.40 3.94 17.59
C ASP A 86 -0.18 2.53 17.74
N THR A 87 0.11 1.93 18.88
CA THR A 87 -0.51 0.68 19.32
C THR A 87 -0.54 0.65 20.84
N GLU A 88 -1.34 -0.24 21.41
CA GLU A 88 -1.45 -0.39 22.86
C GLU A 88 -1.09 -1.80 23.25
N ASN A 89 -0.38 -1.94 24.36
CA ASN A 89 -0.17 -3.25 24.96
C ASN A 89 -1.52 -3.78 25.47
N PRO A 90 -2.02 -4.92 24.95
CA PRO A 90 -3.36 -5.41 25.28
C PRO A 90 -3.49 -5.87 26.74
N ARG A 91 -2.37 -6.06 27.46
CA ARG A 91 -2.36 -6.46 28.87
C ARG A 91 -2.25 -5.28 29.82
N THR A 92 -1.45 -4.27 29.48
CA THR A 92 -1.14 -3.15 30.39
C THR A 92 -1.83 -1.85 30.01
N GLY A 93 -2.36 -1.73 28.79
CA GLY A 93 -2.88 -0.48 28.24
C GLY A 93 -1.80 0.57 27.94
N GLU A 94 -0.52 0.24 28.04
CA GLU A 94 0.56 1.19 27.73
C GLU A 94 0.58 1.48 26.22
N ALA A 95 0.58 2.77 25.87
CA ALA A 95 0.68 3.24 24.49
C ALA A 95 2.13 3.20 23.97
N PHE A 96 2.29 2.74 22.74
CA PHE A 96 3.54 2.67 21.99
C PHE A 96 3.39 3.51 20.73
N TYR A 97 4.44 4.24 20.37
CA TYR A 97 4.45 5.10 19.19
C TYR A 97 5.69 4.83 18.35
N MET A 98 5.56 5.03 17.05
CA MET A 98 6.67 5.02 16.10
C MET A 98 6.42 5.95 14.92
N LEU A 99 7.51 6.35 14.27
CA LEU A 99 7.44 7.00 12.97
C LEU A 99 7.15 5.94 11.90
N PRO A 100 6.00 6.01 11.21
CA PRO A 100 5.69 5.06 10.14
C PRO A 100 6.64 5.27 8.95
N PRO A 101 6.94 4.21 8.17
CA PRO A 101 7.65 4.35 6.91
C PRO A 101 6.84 5.16 5.89
N PRO A 102 7.44 5.61 4.79
CA PRO A 102 6.71 6.35 3.75
C PRO A 102 5.70 5.47 3.01
N VAL A 103 6.10 4.26 2.61
CA VAL A 103 5.23 3.28 1.95
C VAL A 103 4.82 2.21 2.96
N ALA A 104 3.56 1.78 2.87
CA ALA A 104 2.87 1.04 3.94
C ALA A 104 2.82 1.85 5.26
N GLY A 105 2.71 3.18 5.15
CA GLY A 105 2.71 4.10 6.27
C GLY A 105 2.13 5.46 5.92
N PHE A 106 2.85 6.56 6.20
CA PHE A 106 2.20 7.87 6.24
C PHE A 106 1.71 8.38 4.87
N PHE A 107 2.24 7.90 3.74
CA PHE A 107 1.68 8.25 2.43
C PHE A 107 0.29 7.67 2.25
N GLU A 108 0.09 6.39 2.58
CA GLU A 108 -1.22 5.76 2.54
C GLU A 108 -2.15 6.38 3.59
N PHE A 109 -1.69 6.55 4.84
CA PHE A 109 -2.52 7.10 5.93
C PHE A 109 -3.03 8.51 5.61
N ALA A 110 -2.25 9.31 4.87
CA ALA A 110 -2.67 10.65 4.47
C ALA A 110 -3.89 10.67 3.53
N MET A 111 -4.15 9.57 2.81
CA MET A 111 -5.10 9.50 1.70
C MET A 111 -6.06 8.30 1.77
N MET A 112 -6.01 7.50 2.82
CA MET A 112 -6.97 6.41 3.09
C MET A 112 -8.35 6.92 3.57
N ARG A 113 -8.50 8.24 3.77
CA ARG A 113 -9.77 8.88 4.13
C ARG A 113 -9.99 10.16 3.33
N VAL A 114 -11.23 10.62 3.27
CA VAL A 114 -11.53 12.02 2.90
C VAL A 114 -11.31 12.88 4.14
N ARG A 115 -10.55 13.97 3.99
CA ARG A 115 -10.21 14.89 5.08
C ARG A 115 -10.17 16.33 4.56
N ALA A 116 -10.42 17.28 5.45
CA ALA A 116 -10.53 18.71 5.10
C ALA A 116 -9.37 19.57 5.63
N ASP A 117 -8.50 19.02 6.47
CA ASP A 117 -7.40 19.75 7.10
C ASP A 117 -6.18 19.95 6.16
N VAL A 118 -6.13 19.22 5.04
CA VAL A 118 -5.13 19.40 3.97
C VAL A 118 -5.81 19.37 2.60
N SER A 119 -5.24 20.10 1.63
CA SER A 119 -5.66 20.01 0.22
C SER A 119 -5.25 18.66 -0.36
N GLN A 120 -6.17 17.69 -0.36
CA GLN A 120 -5.90 16.36 -0.91
C GLN A 120 -5.59 16.38 -2.41
N LYS A 121 -6.07 17.42 -3.13
CA LYS A 121 -5.72 17.66 -4.53
C LYS A 121 -4.27 18.06 -4.70
N ASP A 122 -3.77 18.99 -3.89
CA ASP A 122 -2.37 19.40 -3.94
C ASP A 122 -1.46 18.27 -3.46
N LEU A 123 -1.85 17.57 -2.40
CA LEU A 123 -1.12 16.40 -1.91
C LEU A 123 -1.03 15.30 -2.98
N ALA A 124 -2.11 15.04 -3.71
CA ALA A 124 -2.10 14.07 -4.80
C ALA A 124 -1.15 14.47 -5.93
N ARG A 125 -1.07 15.77 -6.26
CA ARG A 125 -0.10 16.31 -7.21
C ARG A 125 1.33 16.16 -6.70
N HIS A 126 1.62 16.50 -5.44
CA HIS A 126 2.95 16.30 -4.87
C HIS A 126 3.37 14.83 -4.84
N PHE A 127 2.44 13.92 -4.53
CA PHE A 127 2.67 12.48 -4.64
C PHE A 127 2.89 12.03 -6.09
N HIS A 128 2.21 12.61 -7.07
CA HIS A 128 2.46 12.32 -8.47
C HIS A 128 3.87 12.77 -8.88
N ASP A 129 4.22 14.03 -8.59
CA ASP A 129 5.53 14.59 -8.92
C ASP A 129 6.66 13.79 -8.25
N TYR A 130 6.47 13.38 -6.99
CA TYR A 130 7.47 12.59 -6.25
C TYR A 130 7.58 11.14 -6.70
N MET A 131 6.46 10.46 -6.91
CA MET A 131 6.45 9.01 -7.16
C MET A 131 6.53 8.66 -8.64
N GLU A 132 6.19 9.59 -9.52
CA GLU A 132 5.98 9.34 -10.95
C GLU A 132 6.68 10.34 -11.87
N GLY A 133 7.22 11.45 -11.34
CA GLY A 133 7.94 12.45 -12.12
C GLY A 133 9.24 11.92 -12.72
N ASP A 134 9.87 10.94 -12.07
CA ASP A 134 11.00 10.16 -12.57
C ASP A 134 10.89 8.69 -12.10
N ASP A 135 11.99 7.93 -12.21
CA ASP A 135 12.06 6.54 -11.76
C ASP A 135 12.77 6.34 -10.40
N ALA A 136 13.22 7.42 -9.74
CA ALA A 136 14.02 7.33 -8.52
C ALA A 136 13.22 6.74 -7.36
N PHE A 137 11.96 7.16 -7.19
CA PHE A 137 11.07 6.59 -6.18
C PHE A 137 10.80 5.11 -6.44
N ALA A 138 10.44 4.76 -7.69
CA ALA A 138 10.14 3.38 -8.06
C ALA A 138 11.35 2.46 -7.85
N LYS A 139 12.54 2.86 -8.29
CA LYS A 139 13.78 2.09 -8.09
C LYS A 139 14.18 2.00 -6.63
N GLY A 140 14.05 3.10 -5.87
CA GLY A 140 14.40 3.12 -4.44
C GLY A 140 13.53 2.21 -3.60
N ILE A 141 12.22 2.18 -3.88
CA ILE A 141 11.24 1.43 -3.08
C ILE A 141 11.05 -0.01 -3.59
N PHE A 142 10.99 -0.19 -4.91
CA PHE A 142 10.62 -1.47 -5.55
C PHE A 142 11.78 -2.18 -6.25
N GLY A 143 12.97 -1.58 -6.28
CA GLY A 143 14.17 -2.17 -6.91
C GLY A 143 15.06 -2.96 -5.95
N GLY A 144 14.80 -2.93 -4.64
CA GLY A 144 15.57 -3.66 -3.64
C GLY A 144 15.22 -5.15 -3.54
N GLU A 145 16.06 -5.92 -2.84
CA GLU A 145 15.83 -7.36 -2.60
C GLU A 145 14.63 -7.60 -1.67
N THR A 146 14.40 -6.70 -0.71
CA THR A 146 13.26 -6.79 0.22
C THR A 146 12.01 -6.22 -0.45
N VAL A 147 11.16 -7.09 -0.96
CA VAL A 147 9.91 -6.70 -1.62
C VAL A 147 8.80 -6.48 -0.59
N ILE A 148 8.13 -5.32 -0.65
CA ILE A 148 7.10 -4.91 0.32
C ILE A 148 5.82 -5.74 0.20
N GLY A 149 5.37 -6.00 -1.03
CA GLY A 149 4.11 -6.66 -1.31
C GLY A 149 4.27 -8.01 -2.01
N ARG A 150 3.33 -8.92 -1.78
CA ARG A 150 3.21 -10.18 -2.50
C ARG A 150 1.80 -10.38 -3.03
N THR A 151 1.71 -10.97 -4.22
CA THR A 151 0.44 -11.37 -4.81
C THR A 151 -0.11 -12.59 -4.09
N LEU A 152 -1.42 -12.58 -3.83
CA LEU A 152 -2.15 -13.73 -3.30
C LEU A 152 -2.73 -14.54 -4.44
N VAL A 153 -2.83 -15.85 -4.25
CA VAL A 153 -3.38 -16.76 -5.25
C VAL A 153 -4.86 -16.46 -5.50
N ASP A 154 -5.28 -16.53 -6.76
CA ASP A 154 -6.71 -16.54 -7.08
C ASP A 154 -7.27 -17.93 -6.80
N GLU A 155 -7.86 -18.09 -5.62
CA GLU A 155 -8.47 -19.34 -5.16
C GLU A 155 -9.58 -19.85 -6.10
N ASN A 156 -10.21 -18.97 -6.90
CA ASN A 156 -11.24 -19.37 -7.87
C ASN A 156 -10.64 -19.96 -9.15
N ALA A 157 -9.35 -19.75 -9.39
CA ALA A 157 -8.63 -20.25 -10.56
C ALA A 157 -7.87 -21.56 -10.29
N ILE A 158 -7.89 -22.04 -9.05
CA ILE A 158 -7.25 -23.31 -8.65
C ILE A 158 -8.30 -24.42 -8.63
N ASP A 159 -7.95 -25.58 -9.17
CA ASP A 159 -8.83 -26.75 -9.11
C ASP A 159 -9.11 -27.14 -7.66
N ALA A 160 -10.36 -27.50 -7.35
CA ALA A 160 -10.79 -27.75 -5.98
C ALA A 160 -9.96 -28.85 -5.27
N GLY A 161 -9.44 -29.82 -6.04
CA GLY A 161 -8.55 -30.88 -5.53
C GLY A 161 -7.15 -30.39 -5.16
N ASP A 162 -6.70 -29.27 -5.73
CA ASP A 162 -5.37 -28.70 -5.52
C ASP A 162 -5.36 -27.62 -4.43
N ILE A 163 -6.52 -27.08 -4.03
CA ILE A 163 -6.62 -26.10 -2.94
C ILE A 163 -5.89 -26.54 -1.65
N PRO A 164 -5.96 -27.81 -1.20
CA PRO A 164 -5.21 -28.25 -0.02
C PRO A 164 -3.67 -28.16 -0.14
N SER A 165 -3.14 -28.08 -1.36
CA SER A 165 -1.70 -27.90 -1.62
C SER A 165 -1.27 -26.43 -1.59
N VAL A 166 -2.22 -25.51 -1.59
CA VAL A 166 -1.97 -24.07 -1.50
C VAL A 166 -1.71 -23.71 -0.04
N MET A 167 -0.58 -23.06 0.22
CA MET A 167 -0.23 -22.64 1.58
C MET A 167 -1.22 -21.60 2.10
N ASP A 168 -1.59 -21.69 3.39
CA ASP A 168 -2.55 -20.77 4.02
C ASP A 168 -2.17 -19.30 3.85
N TYR A 169 -0.87 -18.98 3.94
CA TYR A 169 -0.40 -17.61 3.78
C TYR A 169 -0.63 -17.09 2.35
N GLU A 170 -0.74 -17.94 1.33
CA GLU A 170 -1.02 -17.53 -0.06
C GLU A 170 -2.49 -17.25 -0.33
N ARG A 171 -3.39 -17.65 0.59
CA ARG A 171 -4.84 -17.58 0.42
C ARG A 171 -5.43 -16.38 1.14
N SER A 172 -5.96 -15.42 0.38
CA SER A 172 -6.58 -14.22 0.97
C SER A 172 -7.75 -14.56 1.89
N THR A 173 -8.55 -15.58 1.56
CA THR A 173 -9.67 -15.98 2.44
C THR A 173 -9.16 -16.53 3.77
N GLU A 174 -8.04 -17.25 3.77
CA GLU A 174 -7.49 -17.83 4.99
C GLU A 174 -6.85 -16.77 5.89
N LEU A 175 -6.12 -15.80 5.30
CA LEU A 175 -5.61 -14.64 6.04
C LEU A 175 -6.75 -13.88 6.75
N VAL A 176 -7.91 -13.72 6.11
CA VAL A 176 -9.09 -13.11 6.73
C VAL A 176 -9.68 -14.02 7.81
N ARG A 177 -9.82 -15.33 7.57
CA ARG A 177 -10.35 -16.28 8.58
C ARG A 177 -9.51 -16.32 9.84
N GLN A 178 -8.19 -16.25 9.72
CA GLN A 178 -7.25 -16.25 10.85
C GLN A 178 -7.20 -14.92 11.60
N SER A 179 -7.66 -13.83 10.99
CA SER A 179 -7.74 -12.52 11.64
C SER A 179 -8.81 -12.47 12.75
N LYS A 180 -8.90 -11.36 13.49
CA LYS A 180 -10.02 -11.08 14.41
C LYS A 180 -11.11 -10.22 13.74
N GLY A 181 -11.17 -10.24 12.41
CA GLY A 181 -11.78 -9.19 11.61
C GLY A 181 -10.73 -8.14 11.23
N GLY A 182 -11.17 -7.01 10.70
CA GLY A 182 -10.26 -5.97 10.25
C GLY A 182 -10.99 -4.66 9.98
N SER A 183 -10.51 -3.94 8.98
CA SER A 183 -11.10 -2.67 8.57
C SER A 183 -11.10 -2.53 7.06
N ILE A 184 -12.07 -1.76 6.56
CA ILE A 184 -12.20 -1.39 5.16
C ILE A 184 -11.97 0.12 5.04
N THR A 185 -11.24 0.51 4.00
CA THR A 185 -10.82 1.90 3.78
C THR A 185 -10.66 2.22 2.29
N LEU A 186 -10.45 3.51 1.99
CA LEU A 186 -10.22 3.97 0.63
C LEU A 186 -8.88 3.42 0.11
N CYS A 187 -8.90 2.94 -1.12
CA CYS A 187 -7.69 2.63 -1.86
C CYS A 187 -6.91 3.91 -2.09
N TYR A 188 -5.81 4.11 -1.36
CA TYR A 188 -4.93 5.26 -1.48
C TYR A 188 -4.60 5.58 -2.95
N CYS A 189 -4.16 4.57 -3.69
CA CYS A 189 -3.73 4.73 -5.08
C CYS A 189 -4.85 5.26 -5.98
N ARG A 190 -6.07 4.72 -5.83
CA ARG A 190 -7.23 5.13 -6.62
C ARG A 190 -7.78 6.48 -6.18
N HIS A 191 -7.78 6.74 -4.88
CA HIS A 191 -8.17 8.04 -4.32
C HIS A 191 -7.23 9.15 -4.79
N LYS A 192 -5.91 8.92 -4.75
CA LYS A 192 -4.90 9.82 -5.33
C LYS A 192 -5.19 10.08 -6.81
N ALA A 193 -5.38 9.03 -7.59
CA ALA A 193 -5.69 9.16 -9.03
C ALA A 193 -7.00 9.92 -9.28
N GLY A 194 -7.98 9.83 -8.38
CA GLY A 194 -9.25 10.56 -8.46
C GLY A 194 -9.05 12.07 -8.38
N HIS A 195 -8.23 12.54 -7.43
CA HIS A 195 -7.84 13.95 -7.33
C HIS A 195 -7.08 14.48 -8.56
N LEU A 196 -6.45 13.58 -9.32
CA LEU A 196 -5.74 13.89 -10.57
C LEU A 196 -6.61 13.71 -11.82
N GLY A 197 -7.87 13.28 -11.70
CA GLY A 197 -8.75 13.00 -12.83
C GLY A 197 -8.33 11.78 -13.68
N THR A 198 -7.52 10.88 -13.13
CA THR A 198 -6.97 9.70 -13.85
C THR A 198 -7.35 8.36 -13.23
N ALA A 199 -8.27 8.35 -12.25
CA ALA A 199 -8.77 7.11 -11.66
C ALA A 199 -9.56 6.27 -12.65
N CYS A 200 -9.47 4.94 -12.49
CA CYS A 200 -10.40 4.02 -13.14
C CYS A 200 -11.79 4.03 -12.47
N ASP A 201 -12.72 3.31 -13.10
CA ASP A 201 -14.11 3.14 -12.67
C ASP A 201 -14.32 2.15 -11.51
N LYS A 202 -13.24 1.51 -11.04
CA LYS A 202 -13.32 0.52 -9.95
C LYS A 202 -13.69 1.19 -8.62
N PRO A 203 -14.45 0.54 -7.72
CA PRO A 203 -14.84 1.12 -6.44
C PRO A 203 -13.63 1.57 -5.63
N VAL A 204 -13.68 2.72 -4.96
CA VAL A 204 -12.51 3.23 -4.19
C VAL A 204 -12.36 2.55 -2.84
N GLU A 205 -13.46 2.25 -2.15
CA GLU A 205 -13.46 1.62 -0.82
C GLU A 205 -13.20 0.10 -0.93
N THR A 206 -11.94 -0.27 -1.22
CA THR A 206 -11.55 -1.67 -1.49
C THR A 206 -10.28 -2.12 -0.77
N CYS A 207 -9.64 -1.25 0.02
CA CYS A 207 -8.43 -1.64 0.77
C CYS A 207 -8.84 -2.24 2.11
N ILE A 208 -8.21 -3.36 2.46
CA ILE A 208 -8.43 -4.06 3.72
C ILE A 208 -7.18 -3.88 4.57
N SER A 209 -7.36 -3.51 5.83
CA SER A 209 -6.30 -3.59 6.83
C SER A 209 -6.65 -4.64 7.88
N LEU A 210 -5.62 -5.32 8.36
CA LEU A 210 -5.69 -6.43 9.30
C LEU A 210 -4.79 -6.14 10.51
N SER A 211 -4.87 -7.00 11.53
CA SER A 211 -3.96 -6.98 12.67
C SER A 211 -3.90 -5.61 13.37
N THR A 212 -2.74 -5.23 13.92
CA THR A 212 -2.51 -3.95 14.60
C THR A 212 -2.75 -2.73 13.70
N ALA A 213 -2.54 -2.87 12.38
CA ALA A 213 -2.82 -1.81 11.43
C ALA A 213 -4.32 -1.49 11.36
N ALA A 214 -5.19 -2.50 11.34
CA ALA A 214 -6.64 -2.28 11.41
C ALA A 214 -7.05 -1.52 12.67
N GLU A 215 -6.51 -1.90 13.83
CA GLU A 215 -6.83 -1.27 15.11
C GLU A 215 -6.42 0.22 15.12
N HIS A 216 -5.22 0.54 14.65
CA HIS A 216 -4.74 1.91 14.47
C HIS A 216 -5.66 2.72 13.55
N LEU A 217 -5.95 2.20 12.35
CA LEU A 217 -6.78 2.91 11.38
C LEU A 217 -8.22 3.12 11.84
N ILE A 218 -8.79 2.18 12.60
CA ILE A 218 -10.12 2.34 13.20
C ILE A 218 -10.09 3.42 14.28
N ARG A 219 -9.12 3.37 15.19
CA ARG A 219 -8.97 4.30 16.31
C ARG A 219 -8.89 5.76 15.85
N HIS A 220 -8.20 6.00 14.73
CA HIS A 220 -8.01 7.34 14.17
C HIS A 220 -8.99 7.71 13.06
N ASN A 221 -10.05 6.91 12.85
CA ASN A 221 -11.10 7.16 11.84
C ASN A 221 -10.59 7.21 10.39
N PHE A 222 -9.58 6.40 10.07
CA PHE A 222 -9.07 6.26 8.69
C PHE A 222 -9.78 5.12 7.95
N ALA A 223 -10.32 4.18 8.71
CA ALA A 223 -11.01 3.02 8.20
C ALA A 223 -12.21 2.70 9.10
N ARG A 224 -13.26 2.12 8.50
CA ARG A 224 -14.36 1.56 9.30
C ARG A 224 -14.04 0.13 9.68
N LYS A 225 -14.47 -0.29 10.87
CA LYS A 225 -14.40 -1.70 11.28
C LYS A 225 -15.23 -2.57 10.34
N ALA A 226 -14.72 -3.77 10.05
CA ALA A 226 -15.38 -4.77 9.22
C ALA A 226 -15.28 -6.17 9.84
N SER A 227 -16.38 -6.90 9.75
CA SER A 227 -16.48 -8.32 10.10
C SER A 227 -15.69 -9.20 9.11
N LYS A 228 -15.42 -10.46 9.48
CA LYS A 228 -14.75 -11.40 8.55
C LYS A 228 -15.58 -11.63 7.31
N GLU A 229 -16.89 -11.71 7.48
CA GLU A 229 -17.88 -11.95 6.44
C GLU A 229 -17.88 -10.80 5.42
N GLU A 230 -17.88 -9.55 5.89
CA GLU A 230 -17.75 -8.38 5.02
C GLU A 230 -16.41 -8.35 4.26
N LEU A 231 -15.32 -8.73 4.91
CA LEU A 231 -14.01 -8.79 4.27
C LEU A 231 -13.97 -9.88 3.18
N LEU A 232 -14.53 -11.06 3.45
CA LEU A 232 -14.62 -12.16 2.47
C LEU A 232 -15.50 -11.78 1.27
N ASP A 233 -16.63 -11.11 1.51
CA ASP A 233 -17.50 -10.58 0.46
C ASP A 233 -16.78 -9.54 -0.41
N LEU A 234 -16.03 -8.61 0.22
CA LEU A 234 -15.21 -7.64 -0.50
C LEU A 234 -14.12 -8.30 -1.36
N LEU A 235 -13.48 -9.38 -0.86
CA LEU A 235 -12.50 -10.15 -1.63
C LEU A 235 -13.16 -10.82 -2.85
N SER A 236 -14.36 -11.40 -2.70
CA SER A 236 -15.12 -11.98 -3.82
C SER A 236 -15.46 -10.93 -4.88
N LYS A 237 -16.10 -9.84 -4.46
CA LYS A 237 -16.47 -8.72 -5.35
C LYS A 237 -15.26 -8.13 -6.07
N SER A 238 -14.13 -8.04 -5.38
CA SER A 238 -12.89 -7.54 -5.98
C SER A 238 -12.38 -8.46 -7.09
N ARG A 239 -12.44 -9.79 -6.90
CA ARG A 239 -12.10 -10.77 -7.95
C ARG A 239 -13.06 -10.70 -9.13
N GLU A 240 -14.36 -10.57 -8.89
CA GLU A 240 -15.38 -10.40 -9.94
C GLU A 240 -15.14 -9.14 -10.78
N LEU A 241 -14.66 -8.07 -10.13
CA LEU A 241 -14.23 -6.84 -10.81
C LEU A 241 -12.86 -6.97 -11.49
N GLY A 242 -12.22 -8.13 -11.43
CA GLY A 242 -10.92 -8.40 -11.99
C GLY A 242 -9.78 -7.68 -11.27
N LEU A 243 -9.92 -7.33 -9.99
CA LEU A 243 -8.82 -6.77 -9.18
C LEU A 243 -7.90 -7.89 -8.68
N VAL A 244 -6.59 -7.62 -8.63
CA VAL A 244 -5.61 -8.55 -8.08
C VAL A 244 -5.39 -8.29 -6.60
N GLN A 245 -5.33 -9.36 -5.80
CA GLN A 245 -5.10 -9.27 -4.36
C GLN A 245 -3.60 -9.24 -4.06
N ILE A 246 -3.15 -8.20 -3.36
CA ILE A 246 -1.77 -8.02 -2.94
C ILE A 246 -1.76 -7.75 -1.43
N CYS A 247 -1.00 -8.50 -0.66
CA CYS A 247 -0.78 -8.22 0.77
C CYS A 247 0.67 -7.79 1.02
N ASP A 248 0.97 -7.32 2.24
CA ASP A 248 2.36 -7.19 2.66
C ASP A 248 3.07 -8.55 2.64
N ASN A 249 4.37 -8.52 2.37
CA ASN A 249 5.21 -9.70 2.25
C ASN A 249 5.63 -10.25 3.62
N VAL A 250 4.66 -10.35 4.54
CA VAL A 250 4.80 -10.90 5.88
C VAL A 250 3.96 -12.17 5.97
N GLN A 251 4.59 -13.27 6.38
CA GLN A 251 3.93 -14.57 6.43
C GLN A 251 2.91 -14.67 7.57
N HIS A 252 3.24 -14.11 8.74
CA HIS A 252 2.41 -14.21 9.94
C HIS A 252 1.82 -12.85 10.32
N LYS A 253 0.49 -12.79 10.42
CA LYS A 253 -0.27 -11.57 10.75
C LYS A 253 0.04 -10.39 9.81
N PRO A 254 -0.26 -10.53 8.51
CA PRO A 254 -0.15 -9.42 7.57
C PRO A 254 -0.97 -8.21 8.03
N SER A 255 -0.56 -7.03 7.56
CA SER A 255 -1.12 -5.74 7.93
C SER A 255 -2.19 -5.27 6.95
N PHE A 256 -2.15 -5.72 5.69
CA PHE A 256 -3.13 -5.31 4.68
C PHE A 256 -3.37 -6.36 3.61
N ILE A 257 -4.54 -6.25 2.96
CA ILE A 257 -4.83 -6.87 1.67
C ILE A 257 -5.40 -5.76 0.77
N CYS A 258 -4.69 -5.45 -0.30
CA CYS A 258 -5.08 -4.48 -1.31
C CYS A 258 -5.75 -5.19 -2.50
N ASN A 259 -6.85 -4.61 -2.99
CA ASN A 259 -7.52 -5.04 -4.21
C ASN A 259 -7.15 -4.09 -5.36
N CYS A 260 -6.10 -4.47 -6.08
CA CYS A 260 -5.32 -3.61 -6.95
C CYS A 260 -5.74 -3.70 -8.42
N CYS A 261 -5.55 -2.61 -9.14
CA CYS A 261 -5.69 -2.51 -10.58
C CYS A 261 -4.35 -2.04 -11.19
N GLY A 262 -4.00 -2.52 -12.38
CA GLY A 262 -2.74 -2.20 -13.05
C GLY A 262 -2.58 -0.72 -13.42
N CYS A 263 -3.68 0.03 -13.50
CA CYS A 263 -3.67 1.44 -13.87
C CYS A 263 -3.35 2.38 -12.69
N CYS A 264 -3.88 2.14 -11.49
CA CYS A 264 -3.68 3.03 -10.35
C CYS A 264 -2.63 2.53 -9.35
N CYS A 265 -2.49 1.20 -9.15
CA CYS A 265 -1.64 0.65 -8.10
C CYS A 265 -0.16 1.01 -8.33
N MET A 266 0.47 1.67 -7.36
CA MET A 266 1.88 2.08 -7.46
C MET A 266 2.83 0.89 -7.60
N MET A 267 2.57 -0.23 -6.91
CA MET A 267 3.42 -1.42 -7.01
C MET A 267 3.36 -2.05 -8.41
N LEU A 268 2.14 -2.21 -8.97
CA LEU A 268 1.96 -2.75 -10.33
C LEU A 268 2.49 -1.80 -11.40
N ARG A 269 2.44 -0.50 -11.16
CA ARG A 269 3.09 0.49 -12.03
C ARG A 269 4.61 0.41 -11.99
N GLY A 270 5.20 -0.02 -10.88
CA GLY A 270 6.61 -0.42 -10.80
C GLY A 270 6.98 -1.40 -11.92
N ILE A 271 6.16 -2.44 -12.09
CA ILE A 271 6.30 -3.44 -13.16
C ILE A 271 6.06 -2.80 -14.53
N ASN A 272 4.89 -2.18 -14.72
CA ASN A 272 4.42 -1.75 -16.03
C ASN A 272 5.17 -0.58 -16.65
N ARG A 273 5.65 0.38 -15.84
CA ARG A 273 6.23 1.63 -16.33
C ARG A 273 7.74 1.70 -16.19
N TYR A 274 8.28 1.04 -15.18
CA TYR A 274 9.69 1.15 -14.81
C TYR A 274 10.47 -0.15 -15.04
N GLY A 275 9.82 -1.19 -15.56
CA GLY A 275 10.48 -2.46 -15.86
C GLY A 275 11.07 -3.13 -14.62
N LEU A 276 10.40 -2.99 -13.47
CA LEU A 276 10.80 -3.61 -12.21
C LEU A 276 9.98 -4.89 -11.99
N PRO A 277 10.38 -6.05 -12.57
CA PRO A 277 9.58 -7.27 -12.54
C PRO A 277 9.34 -7.82 -11.13
N HIS A 278 10.15 -7.41 -10.15
CA HIS A 278 10.07 -7.86 -8.77
C HIS A 278 9.44 -6.82 -7.82
N ALA A 279 8.81 -5.76 -8.34
CA ALA A 279 8.13 -4.76 -7.52
C ALA A 279 7.00 -5.34 -6.65
N VAL A 280 6.44 -6.48 -7.06
CA VAL A 280 5.55 -7.32 -6.26
C VAL A 280 6.06 -8.75 -6.34
N LYS A 281 6.17 -9.44 -5.21
CA LYS A 281 6.55 -10.85 -5.17
C LYS A 281 5.40 -11.69 -5.74
N THR A 282 5.71 -12.57 -6.68
CA THR A 282 4.72 -13.45 -7.32
C THR A 282 4.21 -14.52 -6.34
N SER A 283 3.03 -15.06 -6.61
CA SER A 283 2.58 -16.32 -6.01
C SER A 283 3.45 -17.50 -6.46
N ASN A 284 3.31 -18.66 -5.81
CA ASN A 284 3.95 -19.90 -6.24
C ASN A 284 3.27 -20.56 -7.46
N PHE A 285 2.24 -19.93 -8.02
CA PHE A 285 1.45 -20.41 -9.14
C PHE A 285 1.77 -19.64 -10.43
N ILE A 286 1.83 -20.37 -11.55
CA ILE A 286 2.07 -19.83 -12.89
C ILE A 286 0.80 -20.04 -13.71
N ALA A 287 0.26 -18.96 -14.28
CA ALA A 287 -0.85 -19.05 -15.22
C ALA A 287 -0.39 -19.73 -16.51
N SER A 288 -1.14 -20.74 -16.97
CA SER A 288 -0.87 -21.47 -18.21
C SER A 288 -2.08 -21.40 -19.13
N VAL A 289 -1.85 -21.39 -20.44
CA VAL A 289 -2.90 -21.38 -21.45
C VAL A 289 -2.93 -22.73 -22.15
N ASP A 290 -4.09 -23.38 -22.13
CA ASP A 290 -4.34 -24.53 -23.01
C ASP A 290 -4.54 -24.04 -24.45
N GLY A 291 -3.49 -24.16 -25.27
CA GLY A 291 -3.52 -23.78 -26.69
C GLY A 291 -4.56 -24.55 -27.51
N SER A 292 -4.92 -25.76 -27.09
CA SER A 292 -5.95 -26.56 -27.76
C SER A 292 -7.35 -25.98 -27.54
N ALA A 293 -7.64 -25.48 -26.33
CA ALA A 293 -8.89 -24.82 -25.98
C ALA A 293 -8.93 -23.31 -26.33
N CYS A 294 -7.77 -22.66 -26.51
CA CYS A 294 -7.71 -21.22 -26.77
C CYS A 294 -8.35 -20.84 -28.10
N ALA A 295 -9.33 -19.93 -28.06
CA ALA A 295 -10.02 -19.38 -29.23
C ALA A 295 -9.41 -18.05 -29.74
N GLY A 296 -8.31 -17.57 -29.14
CA GLY A 296 -7.67 -16.31 -29.55
C GLY A 296 -8.46 -15.04 -29.21
N CYS A 297 -9.37 -15.07 -28.24
CA CYS A 297 -10.29 -13.96 -27.94
C CYS A 297 -9.66 -12.78 -27.16
N GLY A 298 -8.43 -12.93 -26.65
CA GLY A 298 -7.68 -11.89 -25.95
C GLY A 298 -8.24 -11.45 -24.59
N ARG A 299 -9.20 -12.19 -24.00
CA ARG A 299 -9.75 -11.85 -22.67
C ARG A 299 -8.67 -11.87 -21.60
N CYS A 300 -7.79 -12.88 -21.62
CA CYS A 300 -6.65 -12.99 -20.72
C CYS A 300 -5.67 -11.80 -20.86
N ALA A 301 -5.35 -11.40 -22.09
CA ALA A 301 -4.47 -10.26 -22.37
C ALA A 301 -5.04 -8.96 -21.80
N ARG A 302 -6.35 -8.71 -21.98
CA ARG A 302 -7.02 -7.52 -21.41
C ARG A 302 -7.14 -7.55 -19.88
N ALA A 303 -7.22 -8.74 -19.28
CA ALA A 303 -7.30 -8.90 -17.83
C ALA A 303 -5.94 -8.81 -17.13
N CYS A 304 -4.83 -8.95 -17.87
CA CYS A 304 -3.50 -8.96 -17.30
C CYS A 304 -3.06 -7.56 -16.85
N HIS A 305 -3.09 -7.31 -15.53
CA HIS A 305 -2.68 -6.02 -14.95
C HIS A 305 -1.24 -5.64 -15.21
N ILE A 306 -0.38 -6.61 -15.53
CA ILE A 306 1.06 -6.40 -15.75
C ILE A 306 1.48 -6.55 -17.22
N GLY A 307 0.53 -6.73 -18.14
CA GLY A 307 0.83 -6.88 -19.57
C GLY A 307 1.68 -8.11 -19.95
N ALA A 308 1.75 -9.12 -19.08
CA ALA A 308 2.55 -10.33 -19.31
C ALA A 308 1.94 -11.30 -20.34
N ILE A 309 0.69 -11.09 -20.76
CA ILE A 309 -0.03 -11.96 -21.69
C ILE A 309 -0.27 -11.20 -22.99
N SER A 310 0.25 -11.72 -24.11
CA SER A 310 0.07 -11.12 -25.43
C SER A 310 -0.64 -12.07 -26.41
N LEU A 311 -1.26 -11.48 -27.45
CA LEU A 311 -1.77 -12.24 -28.59
C LEU A 311 -0.77 -12.15 -29.74
N VAL A 312 -0.35 -13.30 -30.26
CA VAL A 312 0.47 -13.40 -31.46
C VAL A 312 -0.37 -13.87 -32.65
N PRO A 313 -0.33 -13.18 -33.80
CA PRO A 313 -1.03 -13.64 -35.00
C PRO A 313 -0.58 -15.04 -35.43
N VAL A 314 -1.50 -15.87 -35.91
CA VAL A 314 -1.17 -17.19 -36.49
C VAL A 314 -1.08 -17.09 -38.01
N PRO A 315 0.09 -17.32 -38.62
CA PRO A 315 0.18 -17.48 -40.06
C PRO A 315 -0.58 -18.76 -40.47
N PHE A 316 -1.61 -18.63 -41.31
CA PHE A 316 -2.48 -19.72 -41.78
C PHE A 316 -3.40 -20.32 -40.69
N PRO A 317 -4.48 -19.61 -40.30
CA PRO A 317 -5.39 -20.06 -39.26
C PRO A 317 -6.11 -21.36 -39.66
N ARG A 318 -5.90 -22.44 -38.91
CA ARG A 318 -6.73 -23.66 -39.03
C ARG A 318 -7.87 -23.56 -38.02
N ARG A 319 -9.12 -23.75 -38.49
CA ARG A 319 -10.36 -23.74 -37.66
C ARG A 319 -10.66 -22.41 -36.94
N GLY A 320 -10.51 -21.27 -37.62
CA GLY A 320 -10.99 -19.98 -37.11
C GLY A 320 -10.17 -19.37 -35.96
N LYS A 321 -8.98 -19.90 -35.65
CA LYS A 321 -8.06 -19.34 -34.64
C LYS A 321 -7.09 -18.37 -35.30
N TYR A 322 -7.28 -17.06 -35.08
CA TYR A 322 -6.47 -16.01 -35.72
C TYR A 322 -5.28 -15.52 -34.86
N ALA A 323 -5.26 -15.86 -33.58
CA ALA A 323 -4.17 -15.52 -32.66
C ALA A 323 -3.94 -16.60 -31.59
N LEU A 324 -2.68 -16.81 -31.22
CA LEU A 324 -2.25 -17.66 -30.11
C LEU A 324 -1.69 -16.79 -28.97
N TYR A 325 -1.48 -17.42 -27.81
CA TYR A 325 -0.87 -16.80 -26.64
C TYR A 325 0.67 -16.89 -26.72
N ALA A 326 1.36 -15.82 -26.30
CA ALA A 326 2.79 -15.79 -25.99
C ALA A 326 3.03 -14.95 -24.74
#